data_AF-A0A965CHV8-F1
#
_entry.id   AF-A0A965CHV8-F1
#
_cell.length_a   1.000
_cell.length_b   1.000
_cell.length_c   1.000
_cell.angle_alpha   90.00
_cell.angle_beta   90.00
_cell.angle_gamma   90.00
#
_symmetry.space_group_name_H-M   'P 1'
#
loop_
_entity.id
_entity.type
_entity.pdbx_description
1 polymer ?
#
loop_
_entity_poly.entity_id
_entity_poly.type
_entity_poly.pdbx_seq_one_letter_code
_entity_poly.pdbx_strand_id
1 'polypeptide(L)'
;MPYIGNAPYQGVIDSGNILNGTIDTVDIKDGAITNAKLLNSAITINGTSVSLGGSTTIAGGVTGSIQYNAGSTFGGVSTFVYDSANGWMGIGTASPTEELTVAGQGIFYTDTINTHSYSLTNGGTAYGGANVPHITIGSTNGSYAHLLIKGGATAADGSNVPIIGMAVRNSAGNYTLGAQIGILTNSAGSTAGSENHGLFFGTQNGGTAVAIRAYFEPAGNFVPNNNVTYTLGTINLRWLQTYTRDIFASKYNRIIQSITSSAGTQTIDFNSGSSVVLTLNAGITGWTLQNIPSSVEFEFRLYIVIAAGGSISTWPTGVKWANGQTPSLSTTASKIDVISFVTYDGGSSWLAMVVGQNF
;
A
#
# COMPACT_ATOMS: atom_id res chain seq x y z
N MET A 1 -91.77 -62.40 51.51
CA MET A 1 -92.04 -61.23 50.63
C MET A 1 -90.99 -61.27 49.54
N PRO A 2 -91.32 -61.61 48.28
CA PRO A 2 -90.32 -61.67 47.23
C PRO A 2 -89.87 -60.24 46.93
N TYR A 3 -88.56 -60.04 46.94
CA TYR A 3 -87.92 -58.77 46.60
C TYR A 3 -88.31 -58.42 45.15
N ILE A 4 -89.23 -57.46 44.98
CA ILE A 4 -89.55 -56.86 43.68
C ILE A 4 -88.41 -55.90 43.37
N GLY A 5 -87.49 -56.37 42.54
CA GLY A 5 -86.30 -55.66 42.14
C GLY A 5 -85.24 -56.68 41.79
N ASN A 6 -84.50 -56.47 40.70
CA ASN A 6 -83.33 -57.31 40.43
C ASN A 6 -82.45 -57.27 41.68
N ALA A 7 -82.19 -58.44 42.30
CA ALA A 7 -81.31 -58.51 43.45
C ALA A 7 -79.99 -57.81 43.09
N PRO A 8 -79.44 -56.94 43.95
CA PRO A 8 -78.19 -56.26 43.65
C PRO A 8 -77.14 -57.33 43.34
N TYR A 9 -76.44 -57.16 42.21
CA TYR A 9 -75.44 -58.12 41.78
C TYR A 9 -74.39 -58.28 42.88
N GLN A 10 -74.31 -59.48 43.47
CA GLN A 10 -73.41 -59.80 44.59
C GLN A 10 -72.01 -60.26 44.11
N GLY A 11 -71.74 -60.19 42.81
CA GLY A 11 -70.47 -60.59 42.22
C GLY A 11 -69.44 -59.44 42.18
N VAL A 12 -68.21 -59.77 41.75
CA VAL A 12 -67.20 -58.75 41.44
C VAL A 12 -67.73 -57.87 40.31
N ILE A 13 -67.88 -56.57 40.57
CA ILE A 13 -68.24 -55.60 39.54
C ILE A 13 -67.06 -55.52 38.56
N ASP A 14 -67.29 -55.94 37.33
CA ASP A 14 -66.31 -55.90 36.24
C ASP A 14 -66.63 -54.77 35.24
N SER A 15 -65.79 -54.64 34.21
CA SER A 15 -65.97 -53.62 33.17
C SER A 15 -67.26 -53.78 32.36
N GLY A 16 -67.88 -54.97 32.34
CA GLY A 16 -69.16 -55.21 31.69
C GLY A 16 -70.36 -54.76 32.53
N ASN A 17 -70.17 -54.57 33.84
CA ASN A 17 -71.18 -54.04 34.75
C ASN A 17 -71.22 -52.49 34.79
N ILE A 18 -70.24 -51.81 34.17
CA ILE A 18 -70.12 -50.35 34.15
C ILE A 18 -70.39 -49.85 32.74
N LEU A 19 -71.43 -49.02 32.57
CA LEU A 19 -71.71 -48.40 31.27
C LEU A 19 -70.63 -47.34 30.95
N ASN A 20 -70.15 -47.31 29.71
CA ASN A 20 -69.12 -46.35 29.32
C ASN A 20 -69.63 -44.90 29.45
N GLY A 21 -68.87 -44.04 30.13
CA GLY A 21 -69.17 -42.61 30.28
C GLY A 21 -70.13 -42.23 31.42
N THR A 22 -70.55 -43.16 32.29
CA THR A 22 -71.45 -42.86 33.42
C THR A 22 -70.75 -42.76 34.78
N ILE A 23 -69.43 -42.74 34.82
CA ILE A 23 -68.67 -42.56 36.06
C ILE A 23 -68.34 -41.07 36.17
N ASP A 24 -69.10 -40.36 37.00
CA ASP A 24 -68.89 -38.95 37.28
C ASP A 24 -67.94 -38.77 38.48
N THR A 25 -67.43 -37.55 38.67
CA THR A 25 -66.55 -37.25 39.81
C THR A 25 -67.21 -37.51 41.15
N VAL A 26 -68.54 -37.37 41.27
CA VAL A 26 -69.29 -37.66 42.49
C VAL A 26 -69.32 -39.15 42.84
N ASP A 27 -69.15 -40.03 41.86
CA ASP A 27 -69.11 -41.50 42.05
C ASP A 27 -67.75 -41.97 42.60
N ILE A 28 -66.74 -41.11 42.54
CA ILE A 28 -65.38 -41.37 43.06
C ILE A 28 -65.13 -40.41 44.23
N LYS A 29 -65.02 -40.94 45.46
CA LYS A 29 -64.65 -40.10 46.61
C LYS A 29 -63.26 -39.49 46.43
N ASP A 30 -63.05 -38.28 46.94
CA ASP A 30 -61.72 -37.65 46.99
C ASP A 30 -60.70 -38.60 47.64
N GLY A 31 -59.58 -38.84 46.94
CA GLY A 31 -58.52 -39.75 47.38
C GLY A 31 -58.83 -41.25 47.26
N ALA A 32 -60.02 -41.65 46.76
CA ALA A 32 -60.36 -43.06 46.54
C ALA A 32 -59.44 -43.73 45.49
N ILE A 33 -58.94 -42.94 44.54
CA ILE A 33 -57.86 -43.33 43.63
C ILE A 33 -56.53 -42.96 44.30
N THR A 34 -55.96 -43.91 45.03
CA THR A 34 -54.64 -43.75 45.64
C THR A 34 -53.55 -43.94 44.58
N ASN A 35 -52.35 -43.40 44.81
CA ASN A 35 -51.21 -43.63 43.93
C ASN A 35 -50.94 -45.14 43.70
N ALA A 36 -51.23 -45.98 44.71
CA ALA A 36 -51.15 -47.44 44.59
C ALA A 36 -52.11 -48.03 43.53
N LYS A 37 -53.32 -47.47 43.39
CA LYS A 37 -54.30 -47.89 42.37
C LYS A 37 -53.95 -47.40 40.96
N LEU A 38 -53.05 -46.43 40.86
CA LEU A 38 -52.49 -45.92 39.61
C LEU A 38 -51.10 -46.50 39.30
N LEU A 39 -50.59 -47.48 40.07
CA LEU A 39 -49.25 -48.05 39.88
C LEU A 39 -49.00 -48.60 38.47
N ASN A 40 -50.05 -49.07 37.79
CA ASN A 40 -49.99 -49.57 36.42
C ASN A 40 -50.16 -48.48 35.35
N SER A 41 -50.46 -47.25 35.76
CA SER A 41 -50.55 -46.06 34.91
C SER A 41 -49.33 -45.19 35.15
N ALA A 42 -48.52 -45.01 34.12
CA ALA A 42 -47.28 -44.25 34.20
C ALA A 42 -47.19 -43.22 33.09
N ILE A 43 -46.54 -42.10 33.40
CA ILE A 43 -46.07 -41.17 32.39
C ILE A 43 -44.67 -41.64 32.01
N THR A 44 -44.44 -41.86 30.71
CA THR A 44 -43.08 -42.12 30.24
C THR A 44 -42.39 -40.78 30.01
N ILE A 45 -41.38 -40.48 30.82
CA ILE A 45 -40.54 -39.30 30.68
C ILE A 45 -39.16 -39.81 30.27
N ASN A 46 -38.69 -39.41 29.08
CA ASN A 46 -37.37 -39.83 28.59
C ASN A 46 -37.17 -41.36 28.54
N GLY A 47 -38.19 -42.13 28.14
CA GLY A 47 -38.15 -43.60 28.16
C GLY A 47 -38.20 -44.23 29.56
N THR A 48 -38.23 -43.43 30.63
CA THR A 48 -38.38 -43.90 32.01
C THR A 48 -39.84 -43.82 32.42
N SER A 49 -40.40 -44.95 32.83
CA SER A 49 -41.77 -45.03 33.35
C SER A 49 -41.80 -44.42 34.76
N VAL A 50 -42.55 -43.34 34.92
CA VAL A 50 -42.81 -42.71 36.22
C VAL A 50 -44.26 -42.98 36.59
N SER A 51 -44.48 -43.81 37.60
CA SER A 51 -45.82 -44.05 38.15
C SER A 51 -46.46 -42.73 38.57
N LEU A 52 -47.76 -42.57 38.32
CA LEU A 52 -48.48 -41.39 38.77
C LEU A 52 -48.43 -41.28 40.30
N GLY A 53 -47.70 -40.27 40.80
CA GLY A 53 -47.45 -40.06 42.23
C GLY A 53 -46.15 -40.64 42.78
N GLY A 54 -45.32 -41.29 41.95
CA GLY A 54 -43.93 -41.62 42.26
C GLY A 54 -42.98 -40.48 41.92
N SER A 55 -41.76 -40.51 42.47
CA SER A 55 -40.67 -39.62 42.06
C SER A 55 -39.49 -40.43 41.57
N THR A 56 -38.79 -39.92 40.56
CA THR A 56 -37.52 -40.47 40.09
C THR A 56 -36.64 -39.32 39.60
N THR A 57 -35.33 -39.43 39.79
CA THR A 57 -34.37 -38.46 39.24
C THR A 57 -34.03 -38.87 37.81
N ILE A 58 -34.51 -38.10 36.83
CA ILE A 58 -34.25 -38.34 35.42
C ILE A 58 -33.14 -37.39 34.97
N ALA A 59 -31.88 -37.81 35.16
CA ALA A 59 -30.74 -37.00 34.77
C ALA A 59 -30.52 -37.09 33.25
N GLY A 60 -30.66 -35.95 32.55
CA GLY A 60 -30.30 -35.83 31.13
C GLY A 60 -28.81 -35.63 30.89
N GLY A 61 -27.93 -35.65 31.90
CA GLY A 61 -26.50 -35.34 31.79
C GLY A 61 -25.81 -35.23 33.15
N VAL A 62 -24.55 -34.75 33.17
CA VAL A 62 -23.79 -34.43 34.40
C VAL A 62 -23.93 -32.94 34.77
N THR A 63 -23.61 -32.57 36.02
CA THR A 63 -23.63 -31.18 36.47
C THR A 63 -22.81 -30.28 35.54
N GLY A 64 -23.42 -29.19 35.06
CA GLY A 64 -22.80 -28.26 34.12
C GLY A 64 -22.91 -28.66 32.65
N SER A 65 -23.33 -29.87 32.30
CA SER A 65 -23.55 -30.21 30.89
C SER A 65 -24.77 -29.49 30.32
N ILE A 66 -24.68 -29.01 29.08
CA ILE A 66 -25.84 -28.50 28.35
C ILE A 66 -26.67 -29.71 27.87
N GLN A 67 -27.97 -29.67 28.15
CA GLN A 67 -28.91 -30.71 27.74
C GLN A 67 -29.37 -30.52 26.29
N TYR A 68 -29.46 -31.62 25.55
CA TYR A 68 -29.96 -31.65 24.17
C TYR A 68 -30.85 -32.88 23.94
N ASN A 69 -31.61 -32.88 22.86
CA ASN A 69 -32.38 -34.04 22.44
C ASN A 69 -31.51 -35.01 21.64
N ALA A 70 -31.28 -36.21 22.17
CA ALA A 70 -30.56 -37.30 21.52
C ALA A 70 -31.55 -38.40 21.11
N GLY A 71 -32.03 -38.37 19.86
CA GLY A 71 -32.91 -39.43 19.35
C GLY A 71 -34.19 -39.63 20.17
N SER A 72 -34.87 -38.53 20.53
CA SER A 72 -36.08 -38.51 21.37
C SER A 72 -35.85 -38.79 22.86
N THR A 73 -34.59 -38.75 23.31
CA THR A 73 -34.22 -38.80 24.73
C THR A 73 -33.48 -37.53 25.17
N PHE A 74 -33.65 -37.09 26.42
CA PHE A 74 -32.81 -36.03 27.00
C PHE A 74 -31.40 -36.59 27.25
N GLY A 75 -30.43 -36.05 26.51
CA GLY A 75 -29.00 -36.35 26.63
C GLY A 75 -28.20 -35.11 26.99
N GLY A 76 -26.94 -35.32 27.39
CA GLY A 76 -26.06 -34.27 27.90
C GLY A 76 -24.69 -34.42 27.30
N VAL A 77 -24.05 -33.30 26.98
CA VAL A 77 -22.72 -33.29 26.34
C VAL A 77 -21.67 -32.87 27.37
N SER A 78 -20.73 -33.76 27.68
CA SER A 78 -19.69 -33.50 28.68
C SER A 78 -18.60 -32.55 28.20
N THR A 79 -18.47 -32.37 26.89
CA THR A 79 -17.49 -31.47 26.26
C THR A 79 -18.07 -30.09 25.98
N PHE A 80 -19.34 -29.82 26.26
CA PHE A 80 -19.93 -28.49 26.16
C PHE A 80 -20.61 -28.16 27.48
N VAL A 81 -19.85 -27.45 28.31
CA VAL A 81 -20.11 -27.24 29.73
C VAL A 81 -20.53 -25.79 29.93
N TYR A 82 -21.57 -25.55 30.70
CA TYR A 82 -21.86 -24.26 31.30
C TYR A 82 -21.30 -24.24 32.73
N ASP A 83 -20.34 -23.35 32.96
CA ASP A 83 -19.86 -23.06 34.30
C ASP A 83 -20.84 -22.13 35.00
N SER A 84 -21.72 -22.70 35.82
CA SER A 84 -22.74 -21.94 36.55
C SER A 84 -22.17 -21.02 37.64
N ALA A 85 -20.92 -21.21 38.05
CA ALA A 85 -20.29 -20.33 39.03
C ALA A 85 -19.84 -19.01 38.39
N ASN A 86 -19.34 -19.07 37.15
CA ASN A 86 -18.81 -17.92 36.42
C ASN A 86 -19.75 -17.39 35.32
N GLY A 87 -20.78 -18.15 34.94
CA GLY A 87 -21.75 -17.78 33.91
C GLY A 87 -21.23 -17.97 32.48
N TRP A 88 -20.21 -18.81 32.29
CA TRP A 88 -19.47 -18.93 31.03
C TRP A 88 -19.66 -20.29 30.37
N MET A 89 -19.47 -20.33 29.06
CA MET A 89 -19.58 -21.55 28.26
C MET A 89 -18.17 -22.09 27.94
N GLY A 90 -17.95 -23.37 28.20
CA GLY A 90 -16.72 -24.09 27.90
C GLY A 90 -16.96 -25.18 26.87
N ILE A 91 -16.16 -25.22 25.80
CA ILE A 91 -16.09 -26.37 24.88
C ILE A 91 -14.75 -27.07 25.10
N GLY A 92 -14.75 -28.32 25.53
CA GLY A 92 -13.54 -29.08 25.86
C GLY A 92 -12.84 -28.64 27.16
N THR A 93 -13.36 -27.62 27.86
CA THR A 93 -12.91 -27.20 29.20
C THR A 93 -14.12 -27.03 30.12
N ALA A 94 -14.02 -27.52 31.36
CA ALA A 94 -15.00 -27.31 32.41
C ALA A 94 -14.69 -26.07 33.29
N SER A 95 -13.56 -25.40 33.02
CA SER A 95 -13.13 -24.18 33.71
C SER A 95 -12.77 -23.14 32.64
N PRO A 96 -13.76 -22.57 31.94
CA PRO A 96 -13.52 -21.49 30.99
C PRO A 96 -12.88 -20.28 31.70
N THR A 97 -12.03 -19.54 30.99
CA THR A 97 -11.40 -18.31 31.48
C THR A 97 -12.01 -17.05 30.88
N GLU A 98 -12.89 -17.20 29.89
CA GLU A 98 -13.69 -16.15 29.27
C GLU A 98 -15.15 -16.62 29.06
N GLU A 99 -16.03 -15.71 28.60
CA GLU A 99 -17.46 -15.96 28.37
C GLU A 99 -17.75 -17.18 27.48
N LEU A 100 -16.90 -17.44 26.48
CA LEU A 100 -16.83 -18.68 25.72
C LEU A 100 -15.36 -19.11 25.58
N THR A 101 -14.97 -20.22 26.21
CA THR A 101 -13.62 -20.79 26.06
C THR A 101 -13.69 -22.14 25.35
N VAL A 102 -12.93 -22.31 24.27
CA VAL A 102 -12.80 -23.59 23.54
C VAL A 102 -11.40 -24.14 23.75
N ALA A 103 -11.26 -25.29 24.41
CA ALA A 103 -10.00 -26.00 24.56
C ALA A 103 -9.71 -26.86 23.31
N GLY A 104 -8.57 -26.60 22.66
CA GLY A 104 -8.12 -27.32 21.46
C GLY A 104 -7.62 -26.38 20.36
N GLN A 105 -6.96 -26.93 19.33
CA GLN A 105 -6.29 -26.14 18.28
C GLN A 105 -7.20 -25.63 17.14
N GLY A 106 -8.48 -25.34 17.36
CA GLY A 106 -9.29 -24.79 16.28
C GLY A 106 -10.72 -24.42 16.62
N ILE A 107 -11.00 -23.13 16.51
CA ILE A 107 -12.35 -22.57 16.36
C ILE A 107 -12.54 -22.36 14.85
N PHE A 108 -13.06 -23.36 14.13
CA PHE A 108 -13.47 -23.18 12.74
C PHE A 108 -14.98 -22.90 12.73
N TYR A 109 -15.37 -21.63 12.59
CA TYR A 109 -16.73 -21.26 12.23
C TYR A 109 -16.72 -20.55 10.87
N THR A 110 -17.60 -20.99 9.98
CA THR A 110 -18.07 -20.22 8.82
C THR A 110 -19.21 -19.32 9.29
N ASP A 111 -19.02 -17.99 9.27
CA ASP A 111 -20.09 -17.03 9.56
C ASP A 111 -20.20 -15.96 8.46
N THR A 112 -21.44 -15.51 8.21
CA THR A 112 -21.91 -14.64 7.12
C THR A 112 -21.74 -13.16 7.51
N ILE A 113 -20.59 -12.78 8.05
CA ILE A 113 -20.29 -11.39 8.45
C ILE A 113 -19.06 -10.88 7.68
N ASN A 114 -19.19 -9.68 7.11
CA ASN A 114 -18.34 -9.10 6.05
C ASN A 114 -16.87 -8.81 6.42
N THR A 115 -16.40 -9.03 7.65
CA THR A 115 -15.02 -8.76 8.06
C THR A 115 -14.57 -9.63 9.24
N HIS A 116 -13.45 -10.35 9.07
CA HIS A 116 -12.77 -11.06 10.15
C HIS A 116 -11.32 -10.55 10.30
N SER A 117 -10.87 -10.37 11.55
CA SER A 117 -9.48 -10.07 11.89
C SER A 117 -8.83 -11.29 12.52
N TYR A 118 -7.88 -11.92 11.83
CA TYR A 118 -7.16 -13.10 12.34
C TYR A 118 -5.75 -12.69 12.81
N SER A 119 -5.34 -13.12 14.00
CA SER A 119 -3.97 -12.95 14.48
C SER A 119 -3.20 -14.27 14.36
N LEU A 120 -2.02 -14.25 13.74
CA LEU A 120 -1.11 -15.41 13.77
C LEU A 120 -0.31 -15.33 15.07
N THR A 121 -0.43 -16.31 15.96
CA THR A 121 0.49 -16.51 17.07
C THR A 121 1.62 -17.46 16.65
N ASN A 122 2.85 -17.17 17.08
CA ASN A 122 3.95 -18.14 16.99
C ASN A 122 4.24 -18.66 18.40
N GLY A 123 4.03 -19.96 18.63
CA GLY A 123 4.54 -20.65 19.81
C GLY A 123 3.95 -20.23 21.17
N GLY A 124 2.65 -19.94 21.26
CA GLY A 124 1.94 -19.94 22.56
C GLY A 124 2.10 -18.70 23.46
N THR A 125 2.72 -17.61 23.00
CA THR A 125 2.67 -16.30 23.70
C THR A 125 2.04 -15.24 22.82
N ALA A 126 0.96 -14.63 23.29
CA ALA A 126 0.27 -13.54 22.60
C ALA A 126 1.21 -12.34 22.38
N TYR A 127 1.16 -11.74 21.20
CA TYR A 127 1.84 -10.47 20.93
C TYR A 127 1.13 -9.37 21.75
N GLY A 128 1.80 -8.81 22.76
CA GLY A 128 1.25 -7.70 23.56
C GLY A 128 1.52 -6.34 22.92
N GLY A 129 0.52 -5.45 22.92
CA GLY A 129 0.62 -4.03 22.56
C GLY A 129 0.07 -3.65 21.18
N ALA A 130 0.00 -2.35 20.88
CA ALA A 130 -0.57 -1.72 19.66
C ALA A 130 0.11 -2.13 18.32
N ASN A 131 0.90 -3.20 18.33
CA ASN A 131 1.74 -3.68 17.26
C ASN A 131 1.57 -5.19 17.03
N VAL A 132 0.34 -5.71 17.06
CA VAL A 132 0.05 -7.09 16.64
C VAL A 132 -0.14 -7.15 15.11
N PRO A 133 0.54 -8.04 14.38
CA PRO A 133 0.24 -8.27 12.97
C PRO A 133 -1.11 -8.99 12.82
N HIS A 134 -2.09 -8.33 12.21
CA HIS A 134 -3.38 -8.91 11.85
C HIS A 134 -3.38 -9.25 10.36
N ILE A 135 -3.96 -10.41 9.99
CA ILE A 135 -4.44 -10.63 8.63
C ILE A 135 -5.90 -10.19 8.59
N THR A 136 -6.15 -9.06 7.94
CA THR A 136 -7.50 -8.58 7.66
C THR A 136 -7.94 -9.10 6.29
N ILE A 137 -9.01 -9.88 6.24
CA ILE A 137 -9.69 -10.25 5.00
C ILE A 137 -11.12 -9.69 5.11
N GLY A 138 -11.43 -8.69 4.30
CA GLY A 138 -12.74 -8.04 4.29
C GLY A 138 -13.11 -7.61 2.88
N SER A 139 -14.38 -7.76 2.52
CA SER A 139 -14.91 -7.27 1.25
C SER A 139 -15.89 -6.12 1.49
N THR A 140 -15.55 -4.94 0.98
CA THR A 140 -16.55 -3.93 0.60
C THR A 140 -16.06 -3.23 -0.66
N ASN A 141 -16.77 -3.45 -1.77
CA ASN A 141 -16.61 -2.75 -3.06
C ASN A 141 -15.26 -2.89 -3.78
N GLY A 142 -14.87 -4.12 -4.14
CA GLY A 142 -14.14 -4.37 -5.39
C GLY A 142 -12.64 -4.04 -5.46
N SER A 143 -11.83 -4.42 -4.47
CA SER A 143 -10.35 -4.42 -4.61
C SER A 143 -9.71 -5.59 -3.86
N TYR A 144 -8.82 -6.32 -4.52
CA TYR A 144 -8.19 -7.55 -4.02
C TYR A 144 -6.75 -7.34 -3.55
N ALA A 145 -6.46 -7.76 -2.31
CA ALA A 145 -5.31 -8.56 -1.82
C ALA A 145 -5.36 -8.59 -0.27
N HIS A 146 -5.83 -9.64 0.41
CA HIS A 146 -5.12 -10.90 0.76
C HIS A 146 -3.68 -10.67 1.26
N LEU A 147 -3.53 -10.49 2.58
CA LEU A 147 -2.29 -10.29 3.38
C LEU A 147 -1.79 -8.83 3.50
N LEU A 148 -2.45 -8.07 4.37
CA LEU A 148 -1.97 -6.77 4.86
C LEU A 148 -1.06 -6.97 6.08
N ILE A 149 0.24 -6.63 6.00
CA ILE A 149 1.11 -6.59 7.19
C ILE A 149 1.22 -5.14 7.65
N LYS A 150 0.22 -4.78 8.47
CA LYS A 150 -0.01 -3.52 9.21
C LYS A 150 -0.10 -2.21 8.42
N GLY A 151 -1.01 -1.35 8.90
CA GLY A 151 -1.04 0.08 8.57
C GLY A 151 0.15 0.79 9.21
N GLY A 152 0.93 1.51 8.42
CA GLY A 152 2.16 2.09 8.92
C GLY A 152 2.84 3.06 7.97
N ALA A 153 2.08 4.02 7.42
CA ALA A 153 2.52 5.38 7.10
C ALA A 153 1.37 6.12 6.41
N THR A 154 0.95 7.25 6.97
CA THR A 154 0.25 8.27 6.18
C THR A 154 1.26 8.89 5.23
N ALA A 155 0.94 8.94 3.94
CA ALA A 155 1.69 9.80 3.03
C ALA A 155 1.58 11.26 3.51
N ALA A 156 2.44 12.15 3.02
CA ALA A 156 2.43 13.57 3.40
C ALA A 156 1.08 14.28 3.14
N ASP A 157 0.21 13.66 2.32
CA ASP A 157 -1.15 14.09 1.99
C ASP A 157 -2.24 13.42 2.85
N GLY A 158 -1.89 12.59 3.83
CA GLY A 158 -2.83 11.88 4.71
C GLY A 158 -3.45 10.63 4.10
N SER A 159 -3.07 10.21 2.89
CA SER A 159 -3.56 8.96 2.27
C SER A 159 -2.90 7.71 2.86
N ASN A 160 -3.64 6.60 2.86
CA ASN A 160 -3.21 5.31 3.41
C ASN A 160 -2.48 4.49 2.32
N VAL A 161 -1.22 4.10 2.57
CA VAL A 161 -0.42 3.31 1.61
C VAL A 161 -0.43 1.82 1.99
N PRO A 162 -0.93 0.91 1.14
CA PRO A 162 -0.83 -0.52 1.39
C PRO A 162 0.60 -1.01 1.18
N ILE A 163 1.15 -1.74 2.17
CA ILE A 163 2.52 -2.28 2.16
C ILE A 163 2.45 -3.81 2.29
N ILE A 164 3.09 -4.54 1.37
CA ILE A 164 3.38 -5.97 1.52
C ILE A 164 4.84 -6.08 1.97
N GLY A 165 5.07 -6.41 3.25
CA GLY A 165 6.41 -6.46 3.84
C GLY A 165 6.71 -7.80 4.52
N MET A 166 7.88 -8.37 4.25
CA MET A 166 8.41 -9.48 5.05
C MET A 166 9.15 -8.90 6.26
N ALA A 167 8.64 -9.13 7.47
CA ALA A 167 9.32 -8.74 8.70
C ALA A 167 10.27 -9.85 9.15
N VAL A 168 11.54 -9.54 9.36
CA VAL A 168 12.52 -10.49 9.93
C VAL A 168 12.71 -10.16 11.40
N ARG A 169 12.60 -11.17 12.27
CA ARG A 169 12.81 -11.02 13.70
C ARG A 169 14.32 -10.99 13.97
N ASN A 170 14.84 -9.92 14.58
CA ASN A 170 16.23 -9.88 15.00
C ASN A 170 16.45 -10.69 16.29
N SER A 171 17.71 -10.93 16.66
CA SER A 171 18.10 -11.72 17.84
C SER A 171 17.63 -11.11 19.17
N ALA A 172 17.23 -9.84 19.18
CA ALA A 172 16.66 -9.15 20.33
C ALA A 172 15.11 -9.24 20.38
N GLY A 173 14.48 -10.01 19.49
CA GLY A 173 13.03 -10.21 19.44
C GLY A 173 12.25 -9.10 18.74
N ASN A 174 12.93 -8.08 18.20
CA ASN A 174 12.30 -6.98 17.48
C ASN A 174 12.07 -7.35 16.02
N TYR A 175 10.90 -6.99 15.48
CA TYR A 175 10.60 -7.15 14.06
C TYR A 175 11.10 -5.94 13.29
N THR A 176 12.12 -6.14 12.46
CA THR A 176 12.58 -5.12 11.52
C THR A 176 11.91 -5.40 10.17
N LEU A 177 11.23 -4.41 9.61
CA LEU A 177 10.71 -4.47 8.24
C LEU A 177 11.94 -4.54 7.31
N GLY A 178 12.26 -5.75 6.83
CA GLY A 178 13.50 -6.00 6.09
C GLY A 178 13.44 -5.41 4.68
N ALA A 179 12.44 -5.80 3.89
CA ALA A 179 12.17 -5.26 2.58
C ALA A 179 10.65 -5.06 2.41
N GLN A 180 10.25 -3.85 2.03
CA GLN A 180 8.85 -3.52 1.77
C GLN A 180 8.63 -3.34 0.27
N ILE A 181 7.54 -3.91 -0.25
CA ILE A 181 6.99 -3.58 -1.56
C ILE A 181 5.75 -2.72 -1.31
N GLY A 182 5.88 -1.42 -1.60
CA GLY A 182 4.76 -0.48 -1.56
C GLY A 182 4.17 -0.29 -2.96
N ILE A 183 2.86 -0.44 -3.09
CA ILE A 183 2.12 -0.06 -4.30
C ILE A 183 1.39 1.23 -3.97
N LEU A 184 1.82 2.35 -4.58
CA LEU A 184 1.16 3.64 -4.40
C LEU A 184 0.01 3.74 -5.40
N THR A 185 -1.23 3.61 -4.92
CA THR A 185 -2.43 3.94 -5.69
C THR A 185 -3.01 5.23 -5.12
N ASN A 186 -2.65 6.39 -5.68
CA ASN A 186 -3.30 7.63 -5.28
C ASN A 186 -4.59 7.81 -6.08
N SER A 187 -5.75 7.71 -5.42
CA SER A 187 -7.05 8.01 -5.98
C SER A 187 -7.73 9.22 -5.32
N ALA A 188 -7.01 10.04 -4.56
CA ALA A 188 -7.59 11.25 -4.01
C ALA A 188 -7.50 12.41 -5.03
N GLY A 189 -8.44 12.42 -5.99
CA GLY A 189 -8.73 13.61 -6.81
C GLY A 189 -8.19 13.63 -8.25
N SER A 190 -7.66 12.52 -8.77
CA SER A 190 -7.20 12.44 -10.16
C SER A 190 -8.38 12.20 -11.12
N THR A 191 -8.76 13.22 -11.89
CA THR A 191 -9.62 13.06 -13.06
C THR A 191 -8.93 12.14 -14.07
N ALA A 192 -9.65 11.09 -14.50
CA ALA A 192 -9.27 10.07 -15.48
C ALA A 192 -8.18 10.51 -16.49
N GLY A 193 -6.98 9.93 -16.40
CA GLY A 193 -5.96 10.10 -17.44
C GLY A 193 -4.55 9.64 -17.10
N SER A 194 -4.16 9.53 -15.83
CA SER A 194 -2.83 8.99 -15.48
C SER A 194 -2.83 8.38 -14.08
N GLU A 195 -2.92 7.05 -14.02
CA GLU A 195 -2.61 6.32 -12.81
C GLU A 195 -1.09 6.16 -12.73
N ASN A 196 -0.44 6.90 -11.84
CA ASN A 196 0.99 6.69 -11.58
C ASN A 196 1.15 5.46 -10.70
N HIS A 197 1.44 4.30 -11.31
CA HIS A 197 1.78 3.08 -10.58
C HIS A 197 3.28 3.08 -10.28
N GLY A 198 3.66 3.35 -9.04
CA GLY A 198 5.05 3.29 -8.59
C GLY A 198 5.33 2.02 -7.78
N LEU A 199 6.41 1.31 -8.12
CA LEU A 199 6.96 0.20 -7.34
C LEU A 199 8.11 0.70 -6.46
N PHE A 200 7.90 0.73 -5.15
CA PHE A 200 8.89 1.23 -4.19
C PHE A 200 9.48 0.10 -3.36
N PHE A 201 10.81 0.06 -3.27
CA PHE A 201 11.55 -0.82 -2.37
C PHE A 201 12.25 0.03 -1.31
N GLY A 202 11.92 -0.18 -0.03
CA GLY A 202 12.53 0.57 1.09
C GLY A 202 12.91 -0.34 2.24
N THR A 203 14.03 -0.02 2.90
CA THR A 203 14.42 -0.58 4.20
C THR A 203 14.06 0.44 5.27
N GLN A 204 13.28 0.07 6.29
CA GLN A 204 13.13 0.94 7.45
C GLN A 204 14.27 0.68 8.44
N ASN A 205 15.00 1.76 8.71
CA ASN A 205 15.91 2.01 9.84
C ASN A 205 17.43 1.86 9.60
N GLY A 206 18.10 3.03 9.47
CA GLY A 206 19.33 3.29 10.23
C GLY A 206 20.71 2.98 9.65
N GLY A 207 20.85 2.50 8.41
CA GLY A 207 22.19 2.28 7.86
C GLY A 207 22.20 2.04 6.36
N THR A 208 22.73 3.01 5.63
CA THR A 208 23.11 3.00 4.20
C THR A 208 22.13 2.30 3.26
N ALA A 209 21.38 3.10 2.48
CA ALA A 209 20.65 2.60 1.33
C ALA A 209 21.59 1.77 0.43
N VAL A 210 21.43 0.44 0.44
CA VAL A 210 22.05 -0.41 -0.57
C VAL A 210 21.39 0.00 -1.87
N ALA A 211 22.19 0.51 -2.81
CA ALA A 211 21.71 0.90 -4.13
C ALA A 211 20.91 -0.26 -4.71
N ILE A 212 19.59 -0.10 -4.74
CA ILE A 212 18.69 -1.05 -5.36
C ILE A 212 18.94 -0.91 -6.85
N ARG A 213 19.69 -1.85 -7.42
CA ARG A 213 19.69 -2.07 -8.87
C ARG A 213 18.31 -2.60 -9.24
N ALA A 214 17.38 -1.68 -9.46
CA ALA A 214 16.13 -2.01 -10.10
C ALA A 214 16.40 -2.12 -11.61
N TYR A 215 16.41 -3.35 -12.11
CA TYR A 215 16.39 -3.58 -13.56
C TYR A 215 14.97 -3.34 -14.04
N PHE A 216 14.75 -2.15 -14.59
CA PHE A 216 13.55 -1.89 -15.38
C PHE A 216 13.89 -2.25 -16.82
N GLU A 217 13.32 -3.34 -17.32
CA GLU A 217 13.31 -3.68 -18.74
C GLU A 217 11.92 -3.37 -19.31
N PRO A 218 11.51 -2.08 -19.40
CA PRO A 218 10.26 -1.78 -20.05
C PRO A 218 10.42 -2.08 -21.55
N ALA A 219 9.46 -2.79 -22.14
CA ALA A 219 9.32 -2.86 -23.60
C ALA A 219 8.89 -1.50 -24.23
N GLY A 220 8.94 -0.41 -23.46
CA GLY A 220 8.46 0.93 -23.83
C GLY A 220 9.32 2.04 -23.24
N ASN A 221 8.89 3.29 -23.42
CA ASN A 221 9.70 4.45 -23.07
C ASN A 221 9.75 4.68 -21.55
N PHE A 222 10.96 4.79 -20.99
CA PHE A 222 11.17 5.22 -19.60
C PHE A 222 10.80 6.70 -19.37
N VAL A 223 10.88 7.50 -20.45
CA VAL A 223 10.39 8.88 -20.47
C VAL A 223 9.03 8.89 -21.17
N PRO A 224 7.95 9.36 -20.50
CA PRO A 224 6.62 9.42 -21.09
C PRO A 224 6.61 10.12 -22.45
N ASN A 225 5.71 9.72 -23.34
CA ASN A 225 5.56 10.27 -24.69
C ASN A 225 4.87 11.66 -24.73
N ASN A 226 4.93 12.41 -23.64
CA ASN A 226 4.42 13.77 -23.57
C ASN A 226 5.57 14.78 -23.63
N ASN A 227 5.30 15.96 -24.21
CA ASN A 227 6.29 17.03 -24.33
C ASN A 227 6.41 17.79 -23.01
N VAL A 228 6.95 17.15 -21.98
CA VAL A 228 7.23 17.78 -20.68
C VAL A 228 8.73 17.89 -20.48
N THR A 229 9.19 19.00 -19.90
CA THR A 229 10.59 19.15 -19.49
C THR A 229 10.86 18.26 -18.29
N TYR A 230 11.80 17.33 -18.43
CA TYR A 230 12.24 16.46 -17.34
C TYR A 230 13.57 16.94 -16.78
N THR A 231 13.58 17.27 -15.49
CA THR A 231 14.81 17.49 -14.74
C THR A 231 15.41 16.13 -14.40
N LEU A 232 16.50 15.73 -15.07
CA LEU A 232 17.20 14.45 -14.84
C LEU A 232 18.01 14.42 -13.53
N GLY A 233 17.75 15.32 -12.57
CA GLY A 233 18.44 15.40 -11.29
C GLY A 233 18.90 16.81 -10.93
N THR A 234 19.44 16.97 -9.72
CA THR A 234 20.14 18.19 -9.29
C THR A 234 21.63 18.09 -9.63
N ILE A 235 22.40 19.17 -9.47
CA ILE A 235 23.86 19.17 -9.69
C ILE A 235 24.64 18.11 -8.88
N ASN A 236 24.03 17.56 -7.83
CA ASN A 236 24.58 16.52 -6.98
C ASN A 236 24.26 15.10 -7.47
N LEU A 237 23.31 14.95 -8.39
CA LEU A 237 22.92 13.69 -9.04
C LEU A 237 23.48 13.68 -10.47
N ARG A 238 24.81 13.67 -10.59
CA ARG A 238 25.46 13.54 -11.89
C ARG A 238 25.28 12.10 -12.38
N TRP A 239 24.66 11.91 -13.53
CA TRP A 239 24.73 10.66 -14.27
C TRP A 239 26.17 10.48 -14.76
N LEU A 240 27.00 9.83 -13.94
CA LEU A 240 28.32 9.40 -14.34
C LEU A 240 28.13 8.26 -15.36
N GLN A 241 28.52 8.48 -16.61
CA GLN A 241 28.47 7.49 -17.72
C GLN A 241 27.06 7.22 -18.31
N THR A 242 26.39 8.25 -18.81
CA THR A 242 25.21 8.05 -19.66
C THR A 242 25.63 7.50 -21.02
N TYR A 243 25.37 6.21 -21.27
CA TYR A 243 25.53 5.59 -22.59
C TYR A 243 24.22 5.66 -23.37
N THR A 244 24.06 6.67 -24.21
CA THR A 244 22.97 6.72 -25.21
C THR A 244 23.54 6.40 -26.57
N ARG A 245 22.82 5.62 -27.40
CA ARG A 245 23.24 5.44 -28.79
C ARG A 245 23.17 6.75 -29.57
N ASP A 246 22.01 7.40 -29.55
CA ASP A 246 21.75 8.66 -30.25
C ASP A 246 20.96 9.62 -29.35
N ILE A 247 21.36 10.90 -29.28
CA ILE A 247 20.57 11.99 -28.69
C ILE A 247 20.19 12.94 -29.82
N PHE A 248 18.91 12.97 -30.17
CA PHE A 248 18.39 13.91 -31.16
C PHE A 248 17.74 15.10 -30.45
N ALA A 249 18.48 16.20 -30.33
CA ALA A 249 17.87 17.47 -29.95
C ALA A 249 17.01 17.99 -31.11
N SER A 250 15.75 18.35 -30.83
CA SER A 250 14.84 18.91 -31.86
C SER A 250 15.35 20.22 -32.46
N LYS A 251 16.17 20.98 -31.71
CA LYS A 251 16.80 22.22 -32.16
C LYS A 251 18.25 22.28 -31.68
N TYR A 252 19.16 22.66 -32.57
CA TYR A 252 20.49 23.11 -32.19
C TYR A 252 20.41 24.58 -31.77
N ASN A 253 20.62 24.86 -30.49
CA ASN A 253 20.69 26.22 -29.95
C ASN A 253 22.03 26.43 -29.23
N ARG A 254 22.51 27.66 -29.23
CA ARG A 254 23.71 28.08 -28.49
C ARG A 254 23.29 29.19 -27.53
N ILE A 255 23.86 29.17 -26.33
CA ILE A 255 23.65 30.25 -25.35
C ILE A 255 24.32 31.51 -25.90
N ILE A 256 23.59 32.63 -25.85
CA ILE A 256 24.05 33.94 -26.29
C ILE A 256 24.72 34.67 -25.11
N GLN A 257 25.95 35.11 -25.31
CA GLN A 257 26.64 36.06 -24.43
C GLN A 257 26.59 37.45 -25.08
N SER A 258 25.92 38.40 -24.44
CA SER A 258 25.88 39.80 -24.91
C SER A 258 26.97 40.63 -24.25
N ILE A 259 27.77 41.34 -25.05
CA ILE A 259 28.85 42.22 -24.61
C ILE A 259 28.63 43.59 -25.23
N THR A 260 28.77 44.66 -24.44
CA THR A 260 28.89 46.02 -24.96
C THR A 260 30.32 46.47 -24.72
N SER A 261 31.02 46.90 -25.78
CA SER A 261 32.42 47.26 -25.66
C SER A 261 32.65 48.44 -24.72
N SER A 262 33.82 48.48 -24.10
CA SER A 262 34.38 49.63 -23.41
C SER A 262 35.81 49.84 -23.90
N ALA A 263 36.37 51.04 -23.69
CA ALA A 263 37.75 51.29 -24.10
C ALA A 263 38.70 50.33 -23.38
N GLY A 264 39.58 49.65 -24.13
CA GLY A 264 40.57 48.72 -23.55
C GLY A 264 40.26 47.25 -23.83
N THR A 265 40.41 46.40 -22.81
CA THR A 265 40.31 44.94 -22.92
C THR A 265 38.87 44.44 -22.72
N GLN A 266 38.38 43.60 -23.64
CA GLN A 266 37.09 42.92 -23.50
C GLN A 266 37.26 41.46 -23.08
N THR A 267 36.31 40.95 -22.29
CA THR A 267 36.34 39.55 -21.81
C THR A 267 35.22 38.75 -22.45
N ILE A 268 35.55 37.57 -23.00
CA ILE A 268 34.61 36.55 -23.43
C ILE A 268 34.75 35.36 -22.48
N ASP A 269 33.63 34.89 -21.96
CA ASP A 269 33.57 33.78 -20.99
C ASP A 269 32.68 32.68 -21.55
N PHE A 270 33.29 31.55 -21.91
CA PHE A 270 32.59 30.45 -22.57
C PHE A 270 31.69 29.63 -21.63
N ASN A 271 31.71 29.88 -20.31
CA ASN A 271 30.66 29.39 -19.41
C ASN A 271 29.35 30.18 -19.58
N SER A 272 29.43 31.42 -20.04
CA SER A 272 28.26 32.31 -20.26
C SER A 272 27.66 32.17 -21.66
N GLY A 273 28.32 31.46 -22.56
CA GLY A 273 27.84 31.16 -23.91
C GLY A 273 28.93 31.20 -24.97
N SER A 274 28.75 30.42 -26.04
CA SER A 274 29.70 30.32 -27.16
C SER A 274 29.19 31.02 -28.44
N SER A 275 28.10 31.78 -28.33
CA SER A 275 27.61 32.70 -29.36
C SER A 275 27.66 34.11 -28.77
N VAL A 276 28.63 34.91 -29.18
CA VAL A 276 28.89 36.24 -28.61
C VAL A 276 28.28 37.31 -29.49
N VAL A 277 27.46 38.18 -28.92
CA VAL A 277 26.95 39.38 -29.58
C VAL A 277 27.62 40.59 -28.96
N LEU A 278 28.50 41.23 -29.72
CA LEU A 278 29.26 42.41 -29.31
C LEU A 278 28.63 43.66 -29.92
N THR A 279 28.13 44.57 -29.08
CA THR A 279 27.84 45.95 -29.48
C THR A 279 29.13 46.76 -29.45
N LEU A 280 29.64 47.16 -30.62
CA LEU A 280 30.92 47.84 -30.78
C LEU A 280 30.74 49.37 -30.77
N ASN A 281 30.78 49.97 -29.59
CA ASN A 281 30.63 51.42 -29.33
C ASN A 281 31.89 52.11 -28.79
N ALA A 282 32.97 51.37 -28.55
CA ALA A 282 34.25 51.88 -28.06
C ALA A 282 35.43 51.12 -28.68
N GLY A 283 36.63 51.69 -28.57
CA GLY A 283 37.86 51.07 -29.09
C GLY A 283 38.35 49.92 -28.21
N ILE A 284 38.38 48.71 -28.77
CA ILE A 284 38.95 47.52 -28.13
C ILE A 284 40.43 47.40 -28.50
N THR A 285 41.29 47.32 -27.50
CA THR A 285 42.75 47.18 -27.62
C THR A 285 43.30 45.87 -27.07
N GLY A 286 42.45 45.03 -26.46
CA GLY A 286 42.83 43.71 -25.97
C GLY A 286 41.64 42.78 -25.76
N TRP A 287 41.95 41.50 -25.57
CA TRP A 287 40.96 40.45 -25.33
C TRP A 287 41.42 39.49 -24.24
N THR A 288 40.46 39.08 -23.41
CA THR A 288 40.63 38.00 -22.44
C THR A 288 39.60 36.92 -22.78
N LEU A 289 40.07 35.73 -23.16
CA LEU A 289 39.22 34.57 -23.40
C LEU A 289 39.31 33.64 -22.18
N GLN A 290 38.17 33.30 -21.56
CA GLN A 290 38.11 32.49 -20.34
C GLN A 290 37.32 31.21 -20.55
N ASN A 291 37.63 30.17 -19.76
CA ASN A 291 36.92 28.89 -19.73
C ASN A 291 36.86 28.17 -21.09
N ILE A 292 37.94 28.25 -21.87
CA ILE A 292 38.07 27.55 -23.16
C ILE A 292 38.12 26.04 -22.91
N PRO A 293 37.27 25.23 -23.57
CA PRO A 293 37.36 23.77 -23.49
C PRO A 293 38.72 23.26 -23.96
N SER A 294 39.31 22.33 -23.22
CA SER A 294 40.59 21.70 -23.58
C SER A 294 40.40 20.29 -24.13
N SER A 295 41.36 19.80 -24.91
CA SER A 295 41.36 18.45 -25.51
C SER A 295 40.19 18.13 -26.46
N VAL A 296 39.52 19.17 -26.98
CA VAL A 296 38.43 19.06 -27.96
C VAL A 296 38.55 20.18 -29.00
N GLU A 297 37.95 19.97 -30.18
CA GLU A 297 37.69 21.07 -31.10
C GLU A 297 36.57 21.96 -30.55
N PHE A 298 36.77 23.27 -30.60
CA PHE A 298 35.82 24.26 -30.11
C PHE A 298 35.67 25.42 -31.08
N GLU A 299 34.43 25.70 -31.47
CA GLU A 299 34.05 26.87 -32.27
C GLU A 299 33.29 27.87 -31.39
N PHE A 300 33.53 29.17 -31.58
CA PHE A 300 32.59 30.22 -31.18
C PHE A 300 32.32 31.21 -32.32
N ARG A 301 31.16 31.87 -32.26
CA ARG A 301 30.79 32.94 -33.21
C ARG A 301 30.76 34.28 -32.51
N LEU A 302 31.31 35.28 -33.16
CA LEU A 302 31.27 36.68 -32.76
C LEU A 302 30.43 37.45 -33.79
N TYR A 303 29.26 37.91 -33.33
CA TYR A 303 28.41 38.85 -34.05
C TYR A 303 28.79 40.25 -33.57
N ILE A 304 29.33 41.07 -34.45
CA ILE A 304 29.78 42.43 -34.16
C ILE A 304 28.72 43.38 -34.70
N VAL A 305 27.96 43.99 -33.81
CA VAL A 305 26.99 45.03 -34.13
C VAL A 305 27.72 46.38 -34.07
N ILE A 306 27.94 47.00 -35.22
CA ILE A 306 28.64 48.27 -35.34
C ILE A 306 27.79 49.39 -34.74
N ALA A 307 28.27 50.04 -33.68
CA ALA A 307 27.74 51.31 -33.23
C ALA A 307 28.63 52.47 -33.75
N ALA A 308 28.20 53.72 -33.55
CA ALA A 308 28.98 54.87 -33.98
C ALA A 308 30.29 55.00 -33.16
N GLY A 309 31.45 54.92 -33.82
CA GLY A 309 32.76 55.25 -33.24
C GLY A 309 33.51 54.12 -32.54
N GLY A 310 33.02 52.87 -32.57
CA GLY A 310 33.76 51.71 -32.05
C GLY A 310 34.80 51.16 -33.03
N SER A 311 35.84 50.50 -32.52
CA SER A 311 36.90 49.88 -33.35
C SER A 311 37.53 48.69 -32.65
N ILE A 312 38.09 47.76 -33.42
CA ILE A 312 38.86 46.62 -32.91
C ILE A 312 40.27 46.76 -33.48
N SER A 313 41.22 47.14 -32.63
CA SER A 313 42.61 47.38 -33.04
C SER A 313 43.50 46.14 -32.89
N THR A 314 43.08 45.20 -32.05
CA THR A 314 43.76 43.92 -31.82
C THR A 314 42.73 42.80 -31.73
N TRP A 315 43.15 41.59 -32.10
CA TRP A 315 42.37 40.36 -31.96
C TRP A 315 42.97 39.50 -30.84
N PRO A 316 42.22 38.53 -30.29
CA PRO A 316 42.76 37.62 -29.29
C PRO A 316 44.10 37.00 -29.70
N THR A 317 44.98 36.79 -28.73
CA THR A 317 46.28 36.15 -28.96
C THR A 317 46.09 34.78 -29.61
N GLY A 318 46.94 34.44 -30.58
CA GLY A 318 46.88 33.16 -31.30
C GLY A 318 45.90 33.12 -32.48
N VAL A 319 45.15 34.19 -32.74
CA VAL A 319 44.28 34.31 -33.91
C VAL A 319 45.10 34.35 -35.21
N LYS A 320 44.74 33.46 -36.13
CA LYS A 320 45.30 33.32 -37.47
C LYS A 320 44.18 33.58 -38.48
N TRP A 321 44.42 34.56 -39.34
CA TRP A 321 43.52 34.90 -40.44
C TRP A 321 44.01 34.26 -41.74
N ALA A 322 43.08 34.01 -42.67
CA ALA A 322 43.43 33.63 -44.03
C ALA A 322 44.40 34.67 -44.63
N ASN A 323 45.51 34.20 -45.20
CA ASN A 323 46.59 35.03 -45.76
C ASN A 323 47.21 36.03 -44.78
N GLY A 324 47.02 35.86 -43.46
CA GLY A 324 47.54 36.76 -42.43
C GLY A 324 46.92 38.15 -42.41
N GLN A 325 45.80 38.37 -43.11
CA GLN A 325 45.14 39.67 -43.18
C GLN A 325 43.95 39.72 -42.22
N THR A 326 43.98 40.66 -41.27
CA THR A 326 42.84 40.93 -40.39
C THR A 326 41.66 41.46 -41.20
N PRO A 327 40.41 41.17 -40.78
CA PRO A 327 39.23 41.61 -41.51
C PRO A 327 39.06 43.13 -41.41
N SER A 328 38.63 43.75 -42.50
CA SER A 328 38.18 45.14 -42.51
C SER A 328 36.73 45.18 -42.06
N LEU A 329 36.46 45.65 -40.84
CA LEU A 329 35.10 45.72 -40.31
C LEU A 329 34.25 46.79 -41.02
N SER A 330 32.94 46.57 -41.05
CA SER A 330 31.96 47.58 -41.47
C SER A 330 32.07 48.84 -40.61
N THR A 331 31.84 50.00 -41.22
CA THR A 331 31.94 51.31 -40.52
C THR A 331 30.60 52.01 -40.35
N THR A 332 29.57 51.55 -41.04
CA THR A 332 28.22 52.12 -40.94
C THR A 332 27.53 51.58 -39.69
N ALA A 333 26.90 52.47 -38.91
CA ALA A 333 26.16 52.08 -37.73
C ALA A 333 25.02 51.10 -38.06
N SER A 334 24.69 50.24 -37.10
CA SER A 334 23.70 49.16 -37.17
C SER A 334 24.03 48.01 -38.12
N LYS A 335 25.23 48.01 -38.73
CA LYS A 335 25.71 46.89 -39.54
C LYS A 335 26.22 45.76 -38.66
N ILE A 336 26.01 44.53 -39.13
CA ILE A 336 26.47 43.33 -38.43
C ILE A 336 27.55 42.64 -39.25
N ASP A 337 28.71 42.45 -38.63
CA ASP A 337 29.77 41.58 -39.13
C ASP A 337 29.78 40.29 -38.30
N VAL A 338 29.99 39.15 -38.95
CA VAL A 338 29.97 37.83 -38.30
C VAL A 338 31.29 37.14 -38.56
N ILE A 339 31.94 36.72 -37.48
CA ILE A 339 33.23 36.03 -37.52
C ILE A 339 33.12 34.74 -36.73
N SER A 340 33.60 33.64 -37.29
CA SER A 340 33.73 32.37 -36.58
C SER A 340 35.19 32.11 -36.24
N PHE A 341 35.42 31.59 -35.04
CA PHE A 341 36.73 31.25 -34.51
C PHE A 341 36.72 29.79 -34.09
N VAL A 342 37.69 29.01 -34.58
CA VAL A 342 37.85 27.59 -34.26
C VAL A 342 39.21 27.36 -33.62
N THR A 343 39.26 26.59 -32.54
CA THR A 343 40.49 26.08 -31.94
C THR A 343 40.39 24.56 -31.80
N TYR A 344 41.53 23.88 -31.90
CA TYR A 344 41.67 22.44 -31.64
C TYR A 344 42.72 22.15 -30.55
N ASP A 345 43.34 23.20 -29.98
CA ASP A 345 44.48 23.12 -29.07
C ASP A 345 44.24 23.89 -27.76
N GLY A 346 42.98 23.93 -27.32
CA GLY A 346 42.59 24.58 -26.06
C GLY A 346 42.74 26.10 -26.06
N GLY A 347 42.75 26.72 -27.25
CA GLY A 347 42.84 28.17 -27.42
C GLY A 347 44.25 28.73 -27.59
N SER A 348 45.25 27.88 -27.86
CA SER A 348 46.61 28.33 -28.17
C SER A 348 46.70 28.92 -29.59
N SER A 349 45.96 28.33 -30.53
CA SER A 349 45.75 28.83 -31.89
C SER A 349 44.26 28.95 -32.18
N TRP A 350 43.88 30.02 -32.89
CA TRP A 350 42.51 30.22 -33.37
C TRP A 350 42.51 30.45 -34.88
N LEU A 351 41.80 29.61 -35.63
CA LEU A 351 41.52 29.84 -37.04
C LEU A 351 40.28 30.73 -37.12
N ALA A 352 40.45 31.96 -37.61
CA ALA A 352 39.37 32.93 -37.74
C ALA A 352 38.92 33.08 -39.18
N MET A 353 37.60 33.08 -39.39
CA MET A 353 36.98 33.25 -40.69
C MET A 353 35.89 34.31 -40.63
N VAL A 354 35.89 35.21 -41.60
CA VAL A 354 34.78 36.12 -41.83
C VAL A 354 33.65 35.31 -42.46
N VAL A 355 32.56 35.16 -41.74
CA VAL A 355 31.36 34.44 -42.21
C VAL A 355 30.51 35.34 -43.08
N GLY A 356 30.44 36.64 -42.74
CA GLY A 356 29.80 37.66 -43.55
C GLY A 356 29.93 39.03 -42.91
N GLN A 357 29.68 40.08 -43.69
CA GLN A 357 29.84 41.47 -43.27
C GLN A 357 28.74 42.35 -43.85
N ASN A 358 28.50 43.49 -43.20
CA ASN A 358 27.62 44.55 -43.69
C ASN A 358 26.14 44.13 -43.86
N PHE A 359 25.67 43.16 -43.07
CA PHE A 359 24.23 42.82 -43.01
C PHE A 359 23.41 44.02 -42.51
#